data_AF-A0A2E3C8G6-F1
#
_entry.id   AF-A0A2E3C8G6-F1
#
_cell.length_a   1.000
_cell.length_b   1.000
_cell.length_c   1.000
_cell.angle_alpha   90.00
_cell.angle_beta   90.00
_cell.angle_gamma   90.00
#
_symmetry.space_group_name_H-M   'P 1'
#
loop_
_entity.id
_entity.type
_entity.pdbx_description
1 polymer ?
#
loop_
_entity_poly.entity_id
_entity_poly.type
_entity_poly.pdbx_seq_one_letter_code
_entity_poly.pdbx_strand_id
1 'polypeptide(L)'
;MDPVSGAVIATLTVGSVQGIYRILRGDARRAMLPSMASLPAPVIDKGLRRPRKQLDRSVEISSSMPNSSPGPALEEEEAPIEEEEAPIEEEEAPIDDEPQPVELPAAPELDGNEVIGTEVESEQEDVFAERLGREGAASGEVQVSLIWFNKNDLDLSVVCPSGERISFDNKISNCGGRLDIDMNETGNSEEPVENVFWEKDAPKGRYRVFVEHFEKHDSTDVTEFNILVSVDGNPREFKGQISSGDPPQEVCFFDV
;
A
#
# COMPACT_ATOMS: atom_id res chain seq x y z
N MET A 1 2.21 73.87 -0.23
CA MET A 1 3.50 73.35 -0.72
C MET A 1 3.98 72.38 0.35
N ASP A 2 3.79 71.08 0.14
CA ASP A 2 4.46 69.99 0.89
C ASP A 2 5.91 69.83 0.33
N PRO A 3 6.87 69.05 0.89
CA PRO A 3 6.74 67.85 1.75
C PRO A 3 7.80 67.83 2.91
N VAL A 4 8.08 66.82 3.75
CA VAL A 4 8.31 65.38 3.57
C VAL A 4 8.22 64.68 4.93
N SER A 5 7.41 63.62 4.99
CA SER A 5 7.39 62.60 6.05
C SER A 5 8.53 61.61 5.80
N GLY A 6 9.46 61.47 6.76
CA GLY A 6 10.55 60.49 6.71
C GLY A 6 10.31 59.35 7.69
N ALA A 7 9.69 58.26 7.24
CA ALA A 7 9.65 57.01 7.97
C ALA A 7 10.80 56.12 7.51
N VAL A 8 11.76 55.85 8.41
CA VAL A 8 12.86 54.91 8.17
C VAL A 8 12.38 53.53 8.62
N ILE A 9 12.06 52.66 7.67
CA ILE A 9 11.75 51.25 7.93
C ILE A 9 13.07 50.47 7.88
N ALA A 10 13.54 50.03 9.05
CA ALA A 10 14.68 49.12 9.16
C ALA A 10 14.19 47.69 8.87
N THR A 11 14.57 47.16 7.72
CA THR A 11 14.35 45.74 7.36
C THR A 11 15.42 44.87 8.01
N LEU A 12 15.00 44.04 8.97
CA LEU A 12 15.82 42.98 9.56
C LEU A 12 15.74 41.74 8.67
N THR A 13 16.77 41.50 7.87
CA THR A 13 16.95 40.24 7.14
C THR A 13 17.56 39.21 8.07
N VAL A 14 16.77 38.24 8.53
CA VAL A 14 17.27 37.04 9.21
C VAL A 14 17.70 36.05 8.13
N GLY A 15 19.01 35.93 7.91
CA GLY A 15 19.59 34.90 7.07
C GLY A 15 19.62 33.57 7.82
N SER A 16 18.88 32.57 7.34
CA SER A 16 19.00 31.19 7.83
C SER A 16 20.19 30.53 7.14
N VAL A 17 21.16 30.07 7.92
CA VAL A 17 22.30 29.29 7.45
C VAL A 17 21.84 27.84 7.35
N GLN A 18 21.59 27.35 6.13
CA GLN A 18 21.28 25.94 5.91
C GLN A 18 22.54 25.09 6.09
N GLY A 19 22.51 24.22 7.11
CA GLY A 19 23.52 23.22 7.39
C GLY A 19 23.46 22.06 6.41
N ILE A 20 24.64 21.63 5.98
CA ILE A 20 24.87 20.53 5.06
C ILE A 20 24.74 19.21 5.84
N TYR A 21 23.68 18.43 5.62
CA TYR A 21 23.66 17.03 6.05
C TYR A 21 24.07 16.12 4.89
N ARG A 22 25.36 15.78 4.87
CA ARG A 22 25.88 14.62 4.13
C ARG A 22 25.61 13.37 4.97
N ILE A 23 24.65 12.56 4.54
CA ILE A 23 24.47 11.21 5.08
C ILE A 23 25.58 10.33 4.48
N LEU A 24 26.56 9.98 5.32
CA LEU A 24 27.53 8.93 5.07
C LEU A 24 26.81 7.58 5.25
N ARG A 25 26.47 6.90 4.15
CA ARG A 25 26.29 5.44 4.20
C ARG A 25 27.63 4.78 3.92
N GLY A 26 28.09 4.00 4.89
CA GLY A 26 29.31 3.21 4.82
C GLY A 26 29.24 2.13 3.74
N ASP A 27 30.42 1.85 3.20
CA ASP A 27 30.74 0.80 2.24
C ASP A 27 30.19 -0.58 2.66
N ALA A 28 29.35 -1.14 1.80
CA ALA A 28 29.19 -2.58 1.66
C ALA A 28 29.06 -2.95 0.18
N ARG A 29 30.22 -3.20 -0.43
CA ARG A 29 30.49 -4.14 -1.54
C ARG A 29 29.46 -4.18 -2.69
N ARG A 30 29.78 -3.35 -3.68
CA ARG A 30 29.38 -3.42 -5.09
C ARG A 30 29.50 -4.85 -5.66
N ALA A 31 28.40 -5.59 -5.72
CA ALA A 31 28.25 -6.71 -6.64
C ALA A 31 27.57 -6.19 -7.92
N MET A 32 28.35 -5.99 -8.98
CA MET A 32 27.80 -5.79 -10.32
C MET A 32 27.11 -7.08 -10.78
N LEU A 33 25.81 -7.05 -11.00
CA LEU A 33 25.11 -8.05 -11.80
C LEU A 33 24.88 -7.47 -13.21
N PRO A 34 25.18 -8.22 -14.28
CA PRO A 34 25.00 -7.74 -15.64
C PRO A 34 23.52 -7.68 -16.03
N SER A 35 23.21 -6.66 -16.83
CA SER A 35 21.96 -6.47 -17.56
C SER A 35 21.60 -7.70 -18.41
N MET A 36 20.43 -8.29 -18.15
CA MET A 36 19.79 -9.27 -19.04
C MET A 36 18.72 -8.56 -19.87
N ALA A 37 19.17 -7.71 -20.79
CA ALA A 37 18.37 -7.39 -21.97
C ALA A 37 18.46 -8.58 -22.94
N SER A 38 17.31 -8.99 -23.49
CA SER A 38 17.11 -9.99 -24.54
C SER A 38 16.83 -11.43 -24.07
N LEU A 39 15.54 -11.70 -23.79
CA LEU A 39 14.94 -13.00 -24.07
C LEU A 39 13.98 -12.86 -25.27
N PRO A 40 14.11 -13.68 -26.32
CA PRO A 40 13.19 -13.66 -27.46
C PRO A 40 11.81 -14.22 -27.09
N ALA A 41 10.77 -13.61 -27.62
CA ALA A 41 9.38 -14.02 -27.46
C ALA A 41 9.12 -15.44 -28.04
N PRO A 42 8.22 -16.23 -27.44
CA PRO A 42 7.83 -17.52 -27.99
C PRO A 42 7.05 -17.37 -29.30
N VAL A 43 7.43 -18.20 -30.28
CA VAL A 43 6.83 -18.29 -31.61
C VAL A 43 5.40 -18.81 -31.51
N ILE A 44 4.42 -17.97 -31.86
CA ILE A 44 3.01 -18.37 -32.04
C ILE A 44 2.89 -19.03 -33.42
N ASP A 45 2.68 -20.34 -33.44
CA ASP A 45 2.30 -21.06 -34.66
C ASP A 45 0.86 -20.73 -35.07
N LYS A 46 0.71 -20.25 -36.30
CA LYS A 46 -0.58 -20.01 -36.96
C LYS A 46 -0.86 -21.18 -37.88
N GLY A 47 -1.69 -22.12 -37.44
CA GLY A 47 -2.19 -23.13 -38.35
C GLY A 47 -3.16 -24.12 -37.73
N LEU A 48 -4.46 -23.76 -37.68
CA LEU A 48 -5.57 -24.58 -38.18
C LEU A 48 -6.89 -23.83 -37.97
N ARG A 49 -7.47 -23.42 -39.10
CA ARG A 49 -8.75 -22.72 -39.22
C ARG A 49 -9.86 -23.75 -39.46
N ARG A 50 -11.02 -23.50 -38.82
CA ARG A 50 -12.44 -23.79 -39.19
C ARG A 50 -13.08 -25.10 -38.66
N PRO A 51 -14.43 -25.14 -38.53
CA PRO A 51 -15.35 -24.08 -38.10
C PRO A 51 -16.42 -24.56 -37.08
N ARG A 52 -17.05 -23.60 -36.39
CA ARG A 52 -18.23 -23.77 -35.52
C ARG A 52 -19.44 -24.28 -36.33
N LYS A 53 -20.20 -25.22 -35.77
CA LYS A 53 -21.59 -25.49 -36.13
C LYS A 53 -22.47 -25.39 -34.89
N GLN A 54 -23.45 -24.51 -35.00
CA GLN A 54 -24.54 -24.21 -34.10
C GLN A 54 -25.62 -25.28 -34.23
N LEU A 55 -26.20 -25.76 -33.12
CA LEU A 55 -27.50 -26.41 -33.11
C LEU A 55 -28.14 -26.31 -31.72
N ASP A 56 -29.20 -25.50 -31.66
CA ASP A 56 -30.22 -25.50 -30.61
C ASP A 56 -30.92 -26.86 -30.55
N ARG A 57 -31.24 -27.36 -29.34
CA ARG A 57 -32.60 -27.81 -28.97
C ARG A 57 -32.71 -28.19 -27.49
N SER A 58 -33.78 -27.70 -26.86
CA SER A 58 -34.21 -27.88 -25.48
C SER A 58 -34.78 -29.28 -25.16
N VAL A 59 -35.06 -29.48 -23.86
CA VAL A 59 -36.07 -30.37 -23.21
C VAL A 59 -35.50 -31.50 -22.33
N GLU A 60 -35.49 -31.21 -21.02
CA GLU A 60 -36.11 -31.91 -19.86
C GLU A 60 -36.03 -33.43 -19.61
N ILE A 61 -35.88 -33.71 -18.29
CA ILE A 61 -36.50 -34.77 -17.46
C ILE A 61 -35.80 -36.15 -17.31
N SER A 62 -35.21 -36.31 -16.12
CA SER A 62 -35.56 -37.30 -15.08
C SER A 62 -35.00 -38.74 -15.09
N SER A 63 -34.61 -39.10 -13.86
CA SER A 63 -34.79 -40.39 -13.15
C SER A 63 -33.76 -41.52 -13.26
N SER A 64 -33.24 -41.85 -12.06
CA SER A 64 -33.13 -43.16 -11.41
C SER A 64 -32.04 -44.18 -11.81
N MET A 65 -31.30 -44.61 -10.78
CA MET A 65 -30.49 -45.86 -10.65
C MET A 65 -31.38 -47.14 -10.68
N PRO A 66 -30.93 -48.41 -10.44
CA PRO A 66 -29.60 -48.96 -10.09
C PRO A 66 -29.22 -50.36 -10.70
N ASN A 67 -28.03 -50.83 -10.28
CA ASN A 67 -27.65 -52.22 -9.91
C ASN A 67 -27.13 -53.23 -10.96
N SER A 68 -25.91 -53.77 -10.74
CA SER A 68 -25.61 -55.19 -10.40
C SER A 68 -24.20 -55.63 -10.84
N SER A 69 -23.40 -56.14 -9.88
CA SER A 69 -22.15 -56.92 -10.06
C SER A 69 -22.45 -58.36 -10.58
N PRO A 70 -21.48 -59.25 -10.94
CA PRO A 70 -20.40 -59.79 -10.06
C PRO A 70 -19.02 -60.03 -10.73
N GLY A 71 -18.01 -60.35 -9.89
CA GLY A 71 -16.59 -60.63 -10.27
C GLY A 71 -16.33 -61.96 -11.01
N PRO A 72 -15.05 -62.40 -11.13
CA PRO A 72 -14.31 -62.94 -9.98
C PRO A 72 -12.81 -62.58 -9.88
N ALA A 73 -12.24 -63.00 -8.76
CA ALA A 73 -10.88 -62.81 -8.22
C ALA A 73 -9.80 -63.69 -8.85
N LEU A 74 -8.53 -63.25 -8.74
CA LEU A 74 -7.26 -64.01 -8.54
C LEU A 74 -6.20 -62.93 -8.16
N GLU A 75 -5.82 -62.76 -6.89
CA GLU A 75 -4.71 -63.40 -6.14
C GLU A 75 -3.30 -62.92 -6.52
N GLU A 76 -2.43 -62.82 -5.49
CA GLU A 76 -0.98 -62.51 -5.45
C GLU A 76 -0.63 -61.00 -5.32
N GLU A 77 0.19 -60.50 -4.39
CA GLU A 77 1.05 -61.05 -3.34
C GLU A 77 1.36 -59.88 -2.37
N GLU A 78 1.31 -60.11 -1.05
CA GLU A 78 1.88 -59.18 -0.06
C GLU A 78 3.33 -59.60 0.25
N ALA A 79 4.25 -58.64 0.27
CA ALA A 79 5.55 -58.78 0.91
C ALA A 79 5.89 -57.53 1.74
N PRO A 80 6.54 -57.68 2.91
CA PRO A 80 6.59 -56.68 3.96
C PRO A 80 7.81 -55.76 3.80
N ILE A 81 7.64 -54.46 4.09
CA ILE A 81 8.76 -53.52 4.20
C ILE A 81 9.14 -53.48 5.68
N GLU A 82 10.33 -53.98 5.99
CA GLU A 82 10.92 -53.98 7.33
C GLU A 82 11.24 -52.54 7.77
N GLU A 83 10.64 -52.13 8.89
CA GLU A 83 10.95 -50.88 9.59
C GLU A 83 12.26 -51.06 10.38
N GLU A 84 13.30 -50.34 9.97
CA GLU A 84 14.55 -50.27 10.71
C GLU A 84 14.46 -49.11 11.71
N GLU A 85 13.96 -49.39 12.92
CA GLU A 85 13.96 -48.43 14.03
C GLU A 85 15.38 -48.28 14.60
N ALA A 86 15.99 -47.12 14.38
CA ALA A 86 17.20 -46.71 15.09
C ALA A 86 16.84 -46.15 16.48
N PRO A 87 17.57 -46.49 17.56
CA PRO A 87 17.29 -45.97 18.89
C PRO A 87 17.72 -44.50 18.99
N ILE A 88 16.78 -43.61 19.31
CA ILE A 88 17.07 -42.23 19.67
C ILE A 88 17.15 -42.19 21.20
N GLU A 89 18.34 -41.96 21.72
CA GLU A 89 18.59 -41.80 23.16
C GLU A 89 17.89 -40.51 23.65
N GLU A 90 16.99 -40.66 24.63
CA GLU A 90 16.31 -39.57 25.31
C GLU A 90 17.32 -38.83 26.22
N GLU A 91 17.82 -37.69 25.76
CA GLU A 91 18.54 -36.73 26.61
C GLU A 91 17.52 -35.75 27.22
N GLU A 92 17.07 -36.03 28.45
CA GLU A 92 16.20 -35.12 29.21
C GLU A 92 16.96 -33.85 29.60
N ALA A 93 16.67 -32.73 28.94
CA ALA A 93 17.04 -31.39 29.42
C ALA A 93 15.94 -30.83 30.34
N PRO A 94 16.30 -30.16 31.46
CA PRO A 94 15.34 -29.75 32.47
C PRO A 94 14.48 -28.56 32.02
N ILE A 95 13.20 -28.63 32.37
CA ILE A 95 12.17 -27.60 32.21
C ILE A 95 12.43 -26.46 33.21
N ASP A 96 12.64 -25.23 32.74
CA ASP A 96 12.00 -24.01 33.25
C ASP A 96 12.53 -22.78 32.49
N ASP A 97 11.73 -22.27 31.55
CA ASP A 97 11.61 -20.84 31.32
C ASP A 97 10.33 -20.61 30.52
N GLU A 98 9.27 -20.25 31.24
CA GLU A 98 8.07 -19.65 30.69
C GLU A 98 8.49 -18.45 29.82
N PRO A 99 8.11 -18.36 28.53
CA PRO A 99 8.50 -17.23 27.71
C PRO A 99 7.86 -15.96 28.28
N GLN A 100 8.65 -15.18 28.99
CA GLN A 100 8.32 -13.80 29.33
C GLN A 100 7.95 -13.10 28.01
N PRO A 101 6.86 -12.32 27.96
CA PRO A 101 6.54 -11.56 26.76
C PRO A 101 7.75 -10.68 26.46
N VAL A 102 8.39 -10.93 25.33
CA VAL A 102 9.39 -10.01 24.79
C VAL A 102 8.59 -8.76 24.49
N GLU A 103 8.67 -7.75 25.36
CA GLU A 103 8.23 -6.41 25.02
C GLU A 103 9.02 -6.02 23.78
N LEU A 104 8.37 -6.16 22.61
CA LEU A 104 8.82 -5.54 21.39
C LEU A 104 9.14 -4.09 21.77
N PRO A 105 10.36 -3.58 21.51
CA PRO A 105 10.65 -2.20 21.83
C PRO A 105 9.57 -1.37 21.15
N ALA A 106 8.78 -0.66 21.96
CA ALA A 106 7.79 0.28 21.47
C ALA A 106 8.50 1.10 20.39
N ALA A 107 7.89 1.15 19.21
CA ALA A 107 8.38 1.96 18.11
C ALA A 107 8.82 3.30 18.69
N PRO A 108 10.04 3.79 18.39
CA PRO A 108 10.57 4.99 19.02
C PRO A 108 9.49 6.07 18.95
N GLU A 109 9.07 6.57 20.10
CA GLU A 109 8.21 7.75 20.16
C GLU A 109 8.98 8.85 19.45
N LEU A 110 8.64 9.11 18.19
CA LEU A 110 9.17 10.23 17.42
C LEU A 110 8.42 11.47 17.89
N ASP A 111 8.70 11.88 19.11
CA ASP A 111 8.26 13.10 19.76
C ASP A 111 8.95 14.30 19.11
N GLY A 112 8.58 14.61 17.87
CA GLY A 112 9.05 15.83 17.21
C GLY A 112 8.76 16.00 15.73
N ASN A 113 8.16 15.03 15.02
CA ASN A 113 7.68 15.32 13.67
C ASN A 113 6.39 16.14 13.78
N GLU A 114 6.51 17.44 13.53
CA GLU A 114 5.37 18.35 13.43
C GLU A 114 4.45 17.81 12.32
N VAL A 115 3.29 17.30 12.71
CA VAL A 115 2.23 16.92 11.79
C VAL A 115 1.83 18.18 11.03
N ILE A 116 2.05 18.22 9.71
CA ILE A 116 1.92 19.45 8.93
C ILE A 116 0.47 19.69 8.47
N GLY A 117 -0.33 18.62 8.38
CA GLY A 117 -1.71 18.73 7.92
C GLY A 117 -2.56 19.56 8.87
N THR A 118 -3.32 20.49 8.31
CA THR A 118 -4.33 21.24 9.07
C THR A 118 -5.65 20.50 8.97
N GLU A 119 -6.17 20.04 10.11
CA GLU A 119 -7.53 19.48 10.17
C GLU A 119 -8.56 20.58 9.92
N VAL A 120 -9.53 20.28 9.06
CA VAL A 120 -10.60 21.19 8.65
C VAL A 120 -11.96 20.50 8.77
N GLU A 121 -13.04 21.27 8.70
CA GLU A 121 -14.35 20.67 8.45
C GLU A 121 -14.32 19.93 7.10
N SER A 122 -15.03 18.80 7.01
CA SER A 122 -15.02 17.90 5.87
C SER A 122 -15.85 18.44 4.69
N GLU A 123 -15.41 19.60 4.18
CA GLU A 123 -16.08 20.36 3.13
C GLU A 123 -16.04 19.68 1.76
N GLN A 124 -15.09 18.77 1.53
CA GLN A 124 -14.83 18.18 0.22
C GLN A 124 -15.20 16.70 0.10
N GLU A 125 -16.00 16.16 1.02
CA GLU A 125 -16.48 14.76 0.96
C GLU A 125 -17.11 14.41 -0.40
N ASP A 126 -17.90 15.32 -0.99
CA ASP A 126 -18.51 15.11 -2.31
C ASP A 126 -17.47 14.97 -3.43
N VAL A 127 -16.37 15.74 -3.37
CA VAL A 127 -15.27 15.69 -4.35
C VAL A 127 -14.49 14.38 -4.20
N PHE A 128 -14.25 13.94 -2.96
CA PHE A 128 -13.68 12.62 -2.69
C PHE A 128 -14.57 11.52 -3.25
N ALA A 129 -15.87 11.54 -2.93
CA ALA A 129 -16.82 10.54 -3.37
C ALA A 129 -16.91 10.45 -4.90
N GLU A 130 -16.88 11.59 -5.60
CA GLU A 130 -16.86 11.63 -7.05
C GLU A 130 -15.61 10.95 -7.62
N ARG A 131 -14.41 11.34 -7.16
CA ARG A 131 -13.15 10.80 -7.69
C ARG A 131 -12.96 9.33 -7.34
N LEU A 132 -13.23 8.95 -6.09
CA LEU A 132 -13.18 7.56 -5.64
C LEU A 132 -14.17 6.69 -6.43
N GLY A 133 -15.39 7.17 -6.66
CA GLY A 133 -16.38 6.48 -7.48
C GLY A 133 -15.99 6.36 -8.95
N ARG A 134 -15.35 7.40 -9.52
CA ARG A 134 -14.88 7.42 -10.91
C ARG A 134 -13.78 6.39 -11.15
N GLU A 135 -12.85 6.25 -10.21
CA GLU A 135 -11.72 5.31 -10.31
C GLU A 135 -12.04 3.91 -9.76
N GLY A 136 -13.22 3.72 -9.15
CA GLY A 136 -13.68 2.42 -8.67
C GLY A 136 -13.03 1.99 -7.35
N ALA A 137 -12.80 2.93 -6.45
CA ALA A 137 -12.18 2.69 -5.15
C ALA A 137 -12.98 1.68 -4.31
N ALA A 138 -12.26 0.78 -3.65
CA ALA A 138 -12.81 0.00 -2.56
C ALA A 138 -12.86 0.82 -1.26
N SER A 139 -13.64 0.33 -0.30
CA SER A 139 -13.89 0.97 1.00
C SER A 139 -14.06 -0.09 2.08
N GLY A 140 -14.08 0.32 3.35
CA GLY A 140 -14.20 -0.58 4.48
C GLY A 140 -14.25 0.13 5.84
N GLU A 141 -13.89 -0.61 6.90
CA GLU A 141 -13.82 -0.10 8.29
C GLU A 141 -12.93 1.14 8.42
N VAL A 142 -11.79 1.12 7.73
CA VAL A 142 -10.85 2.24 7.68
C VAL A 142 -10.55 2.57 6.22
N GLN A 143 -10.57 3.86 5.89
CA GLN A 143 -10.21 4.36 4.58
C GLN A 143 -9.42 5.67 4.69
N VAL A 144 -8.34 5.79 3.92
CA VAL A 144 -7.52 6.99 3.79
C VAL A 144 -7.39 7.30 2.31
N SER A 145 -7.87 8.47 1.91
CA SER A 145 -7.84 8.89 0.51
C SER A 145 -7.11 10.22 0.36
N LEU A 146 -6.37 10.38 -0.73
CA LEU A 146 -5.63 11.58 -1.09
C LEU A 146 -6.20 12.15 -2.40
N ILE A 147 -6.46 13.45 -2.47
CA ILE A 147 -6.78 14.16 -3.72
C ILE A 147 -5.91 15.41 -3.87
N TRP A 148 -5.59 15.76 -5.11
CA TRP A 148 -4.85 16.99 -5.42
C TRP A 148 -5.30 17.61 -6.75
N PHE A 149 -4.71 18.75 -7.11
CA PHE A 149 -5.29 19.68 -8.08
C PHE A 149 -4.34 20.07 -9.22
N ASN A 150 -3.40 19.19 -9.56
CA ASN A 150 -2.53 19.32 -10.71
C ASN A 150 -2.05 17.93 -11.18
N LYS A 151 -1.21 17.91 -12.22
CA LYS A 151 -0.66 16.68 -12.79
C LYS A 151 0.52 16.06 -12.06
N ASN A 152 1.09 16.72 -11.05
CA ASN A 152 2.24 16.15 -10.33
C ASN A 152 1.88 14.78 -9.75
N ASP A 153 2.89 13.95 -9.58
CA ASP A 153 2.76 12.64 -8.99
C ASP A 153 2.94 12.75 -7.47
N LEU A 154 1.86 12.50 -6.72
CA LEU A 154 1.89 12.48 -5.27
C LEU A 154 1.61 11.06 -4.79
N ASP A 155 2.47 10.57 -3.90
CA ASP A 155 2.31 9.25 -3.28
C ASP A 155 1.64 9.38 -1.90
N LEU A 156 0.59 8.60 -1.69
CA LEU A 156 0.00 8.30 -0.39
C LEU A 156 0.72 7.11 0.24
N SER A 157 1.05 7.25 1.52
CA SER A 157 1.46 6.09 2.29
C SER A 157 0.95 6.13 3.73
N VAL A 158 0.69 4.94 4.26
CA VAL A 158 0.16 4.78 5.62
C VAL A 158 1.03 3.79 6.38
N VAL A 159 1.56 4.20 7.52
CA VAL A 159 2.29 3.33 8.45
C VAL A 159 1.29 2.75 9.44
N CYS A 160 1.16 1.42 9.45
CA CYS A 160 0.30 0.69 10.37
C CYS A 160 0.89 0.72 11.81
N PRO A 161 0.12 0.37 12.85
CA PRO A 161 0.60 0.29 14.23
C PRO A 161 1.82 -0.64 14.42
N SER A 162 1.96 -1.66 13.58
CA SER A 162 3.12 -2.57 13.56
C SER A 162 4.42 -1.92 13.05
N GLY A 163 4.33 -0.75 12.42
CA GLY A 163 5.42 -0.08 11.71
C GLY A 163 5.53 -0.46 10.22
N GLU A 164 4.71 -1.38 9.73
CA GLU A 164 4.66 -1.71 8.30
C GLU A 164 4.04 -0.56 7.49
N ARG A 165 4.65 -0.19 6.36
CA ARG A 165 4.17 0.89 5.47
C ARG A 165 3.40 0.30 4.30
N ILE A 166 2.21 0.82 4.04
CA ILE A 166 1.48 0.66 2.78
C ILE A 166 1.87 1.83 1.88
N SER A 167 2.34 1.55 0.68
CA SER A 167 2.83 2.52 -0.31
C SER A 167 2.81 1.90 -1.72
N PHE A 168 3.17 2.67 -2.75
CA PHE A 168 3.21 2.19 -4.14
C PHE A 168 4.05 0.90 -4.34
N ASP A 169 5.12 0.73 -3.56
CA ASP A 169 6.02 -0.43 -3.59
C ASP A 169 5.62 -1.56 -2.61
N ASN A 170 4.67 -1.32 -1.72
CA ASN A 170 4.08 -2.30 -0.81
C ASN A 170 2.55 -2.11 -0.72
N LYS A 171 1.86 -2.39 -1.84
CA LYS A 171 0.42 -2.12 -1.96
C LYS A 171 -0.47 -3.00 -1.10
N ILE A 172 0.01 -4.16 -0.62
CA ILE A 172 -0.76 -5.08 0.23
C ILE A 172 0.09 -5.39 1.46
N SER A 173 -0.32 -4.86 2.61
CA SER A 173 0.40 -5.02 3.87
C SER A 173 -0.09 -6.24 4.65
N ASN A 174 0.78 -6.83 5.46
CA ASN A 174 0.40 -7.88 6.40
C ASN A 174 -0.55 -7.36 7.50
N CYS A 175 -0.62 -6.04 7.68
CA CYS A 175 -1.59 -5.36 8.53
C CYS A 175 -3.03 -5.34 7.93
N GLY A 176 -3.25 -5.97 6.77
CA GLY A 176 -4.56 -6.15 6.13
C GLY A 176 -4.97 -5.03 5.18
N GLY A 177 -4.28 -3.88 5.23
CA GLY A 177 -4.59 -2.72 4.41
C GLY A 177 -4.04 -2.83 2.99
N ARG A 178 -4.71 -2.15 2.06
CA ARG A 178 -4.37 -2.17 0.63
C ARG A 178 -4.42 -0.78 0.00
N LEU A 179 -3.41 -0.44 -0.79
CA LEU A 179 -3.44 0.67 -1.76
C LEU A 179 -4.04 0.14 -3.06
N ASP A 180 -5.26 0.53 -3.42
CA ASP A 180 -5.95 0.05 -4.63
C ASP A 180 -5.95 1.06 -5.77
N ILE A 181 -5.87 2.35 -5.47
CA ILE A 181 -5.73 3.42 -6.45
C ILE A 181 -4.47 4.22 -6.16
N ASP A 182 -3.69 4.39 -7.21
CA ASP A 182 -2.42 5.10 -7.31
C ASP A 182 -2.46 5.80 -8.67
N MET A 183 -2.43 7.12 -8.67
CA MET A 183 -2.69 7.94 -9.86
C MET A 183 -1.56 8.93 -10.12
N ASN A 184 -1.38 9.26 -11.40
CA ASN A 184 -0.39 10.21 -11.89
C ASN A 184 1.08 9.75 -11.91
N GLU A 185 1.36 8.44 -11.83
CA GLU A 185 2.66 7.87 -12.23
C GLU A 185 3.18 8.46 -13.56
N THR A 186 2.28 8.75 -14.51
CA THR A 186 2.62 9.41 -15.79
C THR A 186 1.99 10.79 -16.00
N GLY A 187 1.44 11.42 -14.95
CA GLY A 187 0.91 12.79 -14.99
C GLY A 187 -0.27 13.04 -15.95
N ASN A 188 -1.23 12.12 -16.04
CA ASN A 188 -2.32 12.19 -17.03
C ASN A 188 -3.60 12.89 -16.53
N SER A 189 -3.76 13.11 -15.23
CA SER A 189 -4.98 13.65 -14.62
C SER A 189 -4.72 14.97 -13.88
N GLU A 190 -5.64 15.91 -14.03
CA GLU A 190 -5.70 17.14 -13.21
C GLU A 190 -6.56 16.95 -11.94
N GLU A 191 -7.30 15.84 -11.87
CA GLU A 191 -8.18 15.50 -10.75
C GLU A 191 -7.82 14.12 -10.17
N PRO A 192 -6.56 13.86 -9.82
CA PRO A 192 -6.11 12.58 -9.31
C PRO A 192 -6.66 12.24 -7.92
N VAL A 193 -6.61 10.95 -7.59
CA VAL A 193 -6.95 10.40 -6.29
C VAL A 193 -6.07 9.18 -6.01
N GLU A 194 -5.65 9.00 -4.75
CA GLU A 194 -5.13 7.72 -4.24
C GLU A 194 -5.98 7.22 -3.09
N ASN A 195 -5.96 5.91 -2.84
CA ASN A 195 -6.79 5.29 -1.83
C ASN A 195 -6.11 4.10 -1.14
N VAL A 196 -6.09 4.14 0.19
CA VAL A 196 -5.72 3.02 1.06
C VAL A 196 -6.93 2.65 1.91
N PHE A 197 -7.24 1.36 2.01
CA PHE A 197 -8.39 0.90 2.80
C PHE A 197 -8.13 -0.43 3.52
N TRP A 198 -8.92 -0.67 4.57
CA TRP A 198 -9.08 -1.95 5.25
C TRP A 198 -10.55 -2.33 5.18
N GLU A 199 -10.87 -3.45 4.50
CA GLU A 199 -12.25 -3.95 4.42
C GLU A 199 -12.87 -4.16 5.81
N LYS A 200 -12.07 -4.72 6.73
CA LYS A 200 -12.42 -5.09 8.11
C LYS A 200 -11.16 -5.47 8.89
N ASP A 201 -11.33 -5.64 10.20
CA ASP A 201 -10.32 -6.18 11.11
C ASP A 201 -9.03 -5.33 11.09
N ALA A 202 -9.17 -4.01 10.94
CA ALA A 202 -8.04 -3.09 10.97
C ALA A 202 -7.33 -3.16 12.35
N PRO A 203 -6.00 -3.39 12.40
CA PRO A 203 -5.28 -3.50 13.66
C PRO A 203 -5.47 -2.30 14.58
N LYS A 204 -5.79 -2.55 15.86
CA LYS A 204 -5.92 -1.48 16.85
C LYS A 204 -4.58 -0.77 17.09
N GLY A 205 -4.63 0.55 17.23
CA GLY A 205 -3.46 1.38 17.50
C GLY A 205 -3.33 2.58 16.57
N ARG A 206 -2.15 3.21 16.59
CA ARG A 206 -1.87 4.44 15.86
C ARG A 206 -1.39 4.19 14.45
N TYR A 207 -2.05 4.84 13.49
CA TYR A 207 -1.66 4.93 12.10
C TYR A 207 -1.11 6.32 11.79
N ARG A 208 -0.15 6.40 10.87
CA ARG A 208 0.46 7.67 10.44
C ARG A 208 0.37 7.79 8.93
N VAL A 209 -0.13 8.92 8.46
CA VAL A 209 -0.39 9.19 7.04
C VAL A 209 0.67 10.16 6.51
N PHE A 210 1.30 9.77 5.42
CA PHE A 210 2.33 10.56 4.76
C PHE A 210 1.96 10.84 3.31
N VAL A 211 2.37 12.01 2.84
CA VAL A 211 2.32 12.42 1.43
C VAL A 211 3.73 12.74 0.97
N GLU A 212 4.08 12.24 -0.21
CA GLU A 212 5.37 12.46 -0.86
C GLU A 212 5.15 13.03 -2.27
N HIS A 213 6.01 13.96 -2.69
CA HIS A 213 6.03 14.48 -4.05
C HIS A 213 7.04 13.65 -4.86
N PHE A 214 6.54 12.65 -5.59
CA PHE A 214 7.38 11.64 -6.23
C PHE A 214 8.00 12.15 -7.52
N GLU A 215 7.17 12.65 -8.44
CA GLU A 215 7.60 13.17 -9.72
C GLU A 215 6.84 14.44 -10.12
N LYS A 216 7.58 15.37 -10.73
CA LYS A 216 7.03 16.62 -11.24
C LYS A 216 6.60 16.47 -12.69
N HIS A 217 5.30 16.53 -12.93
CA HIS A 217 4.69 16.50 -14.27
C HIS A 217 4.03 17.82 -14.67
N ASP A 218 3.83 18.75 -13.72
CA ASP A 218 3.27 20.07 -13.96
C ASP A 218 4.34 21.18 -13.95
N SER A 219 4.04 22.31 -14.61
CA SER A 219 4.83 23.53 -14.50
C SER A 219 4.78 24.14 -13.10
N THR A 220 3.66 24.00 -12.40
CA THR A 220 3.45 24.44 -11.02
C THR A 220 4.12 23.44 -10.08
N ASP A 221 5.04 23.94 -9.25
CA ASP A 221 5.82 23.08 -8.36
C ASP A 221 5.04 22.67 -7.11
N VAL A 222 4.45 23.66 -6.44
CA VAL A 222 3.66 23.45 -5.24
C VAL A 222 2.36 22.74 -5.61
N THR A 223 2.13 21.59 -5.00
CA THR A 223 0.88 20.85 -5.10
C THR A 223 0.12 20.96 -3.80
N GLU A 224 -1.04 21.62 -3.85
CA GLU A 224 -2.03 21.57 -2.76
C GLU A 224 -2.77 20.22 -2.81
N PHE A 225 -3.03 19.65 -1.63
CA PHE A 225 -3.69 18.37 -1.51
C PHE A 225 -4.61 18.32 -0.29
N ASN A 226 -5.56 17.39 -0.33
CA ASN A 226 -6.40 17.06 0.81
C ASN A 226 -6.35 15.55 1.09
N ILE A 227 -6.42 15.20 2.37
CA ILE A 227 -6.55 13.83 2.87
C ILE A 227 -7.92 13.70 3.53
N LEU A 228 -8.65 12.62 3.23
CA LEU A 228 -9.83 12.21 3.97
C LEU A 228 -9.54 10.90 4.69
N VAL A 229 -9.61 10.91 6.02
CA VAL A 229 -9.53 9.71 6.87
C VAL A 229 -10.92 9.38 7.36
N SER A 230 -11.40 8.16 7.11
CA SER A 230 -12.65 7.64 7.65
C SER A 230 -12.37 6.42 8.51
N VAL A 231 -12.79 6.46 9.77
CA VAL A 231 -12.75 5.32 10.71
C VAL A 231 -14.17 5.06 11.19
N ASP A 232 -14.69 3.86 10.94
CA ASP A 232 -16.06 3.47 11.28
C ASP A 232 -17.12 4.46 10.75
N GLY A 233 -16.89 5.02 9.57
CA GLY A 233 -17.79 5.98 8.93
C GLY A 233 -17.73 7.41 9.50
N ASN A 234 -16.69 7.75 10.27
CA ASN A 234 -16.46 9.10 10.78
C ASN A 234 -15.34 9.78 9.98
N PRO A 235 -15.67 10.61 8.97
CA PRO A 235 -14.68 11.30 8.15
C PRO A 235 -14.01 12.45 8.90
N ARG A 236 -12.71 12.64 8.64
CA ARG A 236 -11.88 13.78 9.06
C ARG A 236 -11.03 14.23 7.88
N GLU A 237 -11.09 15.51 7.54
CA GLU A 237 -10.37 16.08 6.42
C GLU A 237 -9.15 16.87 6.88
N PHE A 238 -8.03 16.72 6.16
CA PHE A 238 -6.79 17.44 6.40
C PHE A 238 -6.32 18.08 5.10
N LYS A 239 -5.84 19.32 5.16
CA LYS A 239 -5.27 20.04 4.02
C LYS A 239 -3.76 20.22 4.18
N GLY A 240 -3.04 20.21 3.07
CA GLY A 240 -1.61 20.45 3.03
C GLY A 240 -1.12 20.89 1.65
N GLN A 241 0.18 21.14 1.58
CA GLN A 241 0.87 21.42 0.34
C GLN A 241 2.28 20.82 0.38
N ILE A 242 2.79 20.41 -0.76
CA ILE A 242 4.14 19.85 -0.90
C ILE A 242 4.76 20.27 -2.23
N SER A 243 6.07 20.50 -2.23
CA SER A 243 6.84 20.89 -3.42
C SER A 243 7.80 19.77 -3.82
N SER A 244 8.28 19.80 -5.06
CA SER A 244 9.25 18.82 -5.53
C SER A 244 10.56 18.94 -4.74
N GLY A 245 11.03 17.81 -4.20
CA GLY A 245 12.25 17.74 -3.40
C GLY A 245 12.08 18.03 -1.92
N ASP A 246 10.87 18.38 -1.46
CA ASP A 246 10.54 18.32 -0.04
C ASP A 246 10.66 16.86 0.45
N PRO A 247 11.07 16.62 1.72
CA PRO A 247 11.00 15.27 2.27
C PRO A 247 9.53 14.81 2.38
N PRO A 248 9.26 13.49 2.46
CA PRO A 248 7.92 13.00 2.77
C PRO A 248 7.37 13.65 4.04
N GLN A 249 6.12 14.12 3.97
CA GLN A 249 5.49 14.88 5.05
C GLN A 249 4.48 14.01 5.78
N GLU A 250 4.57 13.96 7.10
CA GLU A 250 3.51 13.39 7.93
C GLU A 250 2.35 14.39 8.02
N VAL A 251 1.22 14.04 7.43
CA VAL A 251 0.07 14.94 7.31
C VAL A 251 -0.85 14.81 8.50
N CYS A 252 -1.10 13.59 8.96
CA CYS A 252 -1.93 13.32 10.12
C CYS A 252 -1.66 11.94 10.72
N PHE A 253 -2.22 11.70 11.89
CA PHE A 253 -2.33 10.37 12.48
C PHE A 253 -3.76 10.14 12.96
N PHE A 254 -4.14 8.87 13.09
CA PHE A 254 -5.42 8.47 13.64
C PHE A 254 -5.26 7.16 14.42
N ASP A 255 -6.17 6.93 15.36
CA ASP A 255 -6.22 5.73 16.16
C ASP A 255 -7.46 4.91 15.74
N VAL A 256 -7.31 3.59 15.65
CA VAL A 256 -8.38 2.60 15.38
C VAL A 256 -8.62 1.76 16.62
#